data_AF-A0A1E4EXU6-F1
#
_entry.id   AF-A0A1E4EXU6-F1
#
_cell.length_a   1.000
_cell.length_b   1.000
_cell.length_c   1.000
_cell.angle_alpha   90.00
_cell.angle_beta   90.00
_cell.angle_gamma   90.00
#
_symmetry.space_group_name_H-M   'P 1'
#
loop_
_entity.id
_entity.type
_entity.pdbx_description
1 polymer ?
#
loop_
_entity_poly.entity_id
_entity_poly.type
_entity_poly.pdbx_seq_one_letter_code
_entity_poly.pdbx_strand_id
1 'polypeptide(L)'
;MKISSQLPSASTTPSRQAQPAVAGNPAPVGVADSVQIGDAAPPQTAKTHGGGCPCCMSKSSLKSAIEVTSQLPGGAAAGYLETTPELRARIDALPVKPEEITHVLYHAECWDGFGARFAAEQALGDKAQYIPVSYKDDPPQLPADAKVAIVDFSYPRKDLLEFQSKVAGMVVLDHHEKARQQLEGLPFVVFEQSRAGAGLSWAYFHPEQQEPDLLKYVEDRDLWKFNLDKSREVSAALGSYAMDTKVWENLDVNELKVEGAAIQRYKQQLVDGAAGRAVMGTVDGHHVPMAQCIPEIRSEVGEALRAKYPDAPFAAVSYVEDGKKQWSLRSQDGGFDVNAVAFKFGGGGHKAAAGFRDPGGPEPTDLNPPKPKPQPQA
;
A
#
# COMPACT_ATOMS: atom_id res chain seq x y z
N MET A 1 -74.35 22.04 7.17
CA MET A 1 -74.75 22.20 8.59
C MET A 1 -73.51 22.46 9.42
N LYS A 2 -73.49 23.62 10.09
CA LYS A 2 -72.71 24.09 11.27
C LYS A 2 -71.30 23.53 11.57
N ILE A 3 -70.25 24.37 11.50
CA ILE A 3 -69.57 25.11 12.63
C ILE A 3 -68.67 24.15 13.44
N SER A 4 -67.34 24.20 13.42
CA SER A 4 -66.35 25.21 13.89
C SER A 4 -65.57 24.62 15.07
N SER A 5 -64.34 25.15 15.28
CA SER A 5 -63.62 25.26 16.57
C SER A 5 -63.16 23.96 17.22
N GLN A 6 -62.00 23.83 17.87
CA GLN A 6 -61.06 24.78 18.46
C GLN A 6 -59.84 23.95 18.90
N LEU A 7 -58.63 24.51 18.81
CA LEU A 7 -57.52 24.11 19.68
C LEU A 7 -57.81 24.53 21.12
N PRO A 8 -57.21 23.84 22.11
CA PRO A 8 -56.65 24.57 23.23
C PRO A 8 -55.19 24.22 23.50
N SER A 9 -54.58 25.20 24.17
CA SER A 9 -53.19 25.43 24.52
C SER A 9 -52.77 24.83 25.87
N ALA A 10 -51.45 24.61 25.97
CA ALA A 10 -50.55 24.83 27.12
C ALA A 10 -50.70 23.99 28.42
N SER A 11 -49.59 23.37 28.87
CA SER A 11 -48.75 23.87 29.99
C SER A 11 -47.69 22.85 30.49
N THR A 12 -46.40 23.23 30.38
CA THR A 12 -45.28 23.15 31.36
C THR A 12 -45.13 22.03 32.42
N THR A 13 -44.03 21.23 32.25
CA THR A 13 -42.99 20.72 33.21
C THR A 13 -43.37 19.88 34.46
N PRO A 14 -42.48 19.05 35.11
CA PRO A 14 -41.03 18.83 34.91
C PRO A 14 -40.50 17.36 34.92
N SER A 15 -39.24 17.22 34.50
CA SER A 15 -38.17 16.29 34.93
C SER A 15 -38.52 15.07 35.80
N ARG A 16 -38.17 13.86 35.31
CA ARG A 16 -37.64 12.78 36.17
C ARG A 16 -36.67 11.87 35.41
N GLN A 17 -35.48 11.73 36.00
CA GLN A 17 -34.42 10.81 35.62
C GLN A 17 -34.89 9.35 35.58
N ALA A 18 -34.39 8.58 34.64
CA ALA A 18 -34.44 7.11 34.66
C ALA A 18 -33.04 6.54 34.38
N GLN A 19 -32.53 5.79 35.36
CA GLN A 19 -31.36 4.92 35.29
C GLN A 19 -31.64 3.64 34.47
N PRO A 20 -30.61 2.88 34.05
CA PRO A 20 -30.72 1.90 32.99
C PRO A 20 -31.28 0.55 33.47
N ALA A 21 -32.02 -0.12 32.58
CA ALA A 21 -32.53 -1.47 32.79
C ALA A 21 -31.46 -2.52 32.46
N VAL A 22 -31.23 -3.41 33.42
CA VAL A 22 -30.47 -4.67 33.30
C VAL A 22 -31.46 -5.80 33.05
N ALA A 23 -31.28 -6.56 31.99
CA ALA A 23 -31.78 -7.92 31.75
C ALA A 23 -31.09 -8.42 30.47
N GLY A 24 -30.58 -9.63 30.29
CA GLY A 24 -30.58 -10.89 31.01
C GLY A 24 -30.09 -11.92 29.98
N ASN A 25 -29.15 -12.79 30.33
CA ASN A 25 -28.51 -13.76 29.42
C ASN A 25 -29.53 -14.75 28.80
N PRO A 26 -29.46 -15.08 27.50
CA PRO A 26 -30.13 -16.25 26.96
C PRO A 26 -29.21 -17.49 26.97
N ALA A 27 -29.78 -18.62 27.39
CA ALA A 27 -29.21 -19.96 27.36
C ALA A 27 -29.28 -20.58 25.93
N PRO A 28 -28.59 -21.70 25.64
CA PRO A 28 -28.05 -22.02 24.32
C PRO A 28 -29.08 -22.68 23.38
N VAL A 29 -29.00 -22.34 22.10
CA VAL A 29 -29.80 -22.93 21.02
C VAL A 29 -29.11 -24.21 20.53
N GLY A 30 -29.92 -25.27 20.41
CA GLY A 30 -29.52 -26.62 20.07
C GLY A 30 -29.08 -26.82 18.61
N VAL A 31 -28.37 -27.93 18.45
CA VAL A 31 -27.73 -28.47 17.25
C VAL A 31 -28.76 -29.11 16.31
N ALA A 32 -28.73 -28.74 15.03
CA ALA A 32 -29.28 -29.43 13.86
C ALA A 32 -28.72 -28.72 12.61
N ASP A 33 -28.31 -29.30 11.50
CA ASP A 33 -28.12 -30.68 11.04
C ASP A 33 -26.89 -30.65 10.12
N SER A 34 -25.99 -31.62 10.28
CA SER A 34 -24.84 -31.82 9.40
C SER A 34 -25.29 -32.39 8.05
N VAL A 35 -25.01 -31.68 6.97
CA VAL A 35 -25.12 -32.21 5.60
C VAL A 35 -24.03 -33.27 5.41
N GLN A 36 -24.45 -34.53 5.31
CA GLN A 36 -23.59 -35.65 4.94
C GLN A 36 -23.30 -35.59 3.44
N ILE A 37 -22.03 -35.41 3.07
CA ILE A 37 -21.55 -35.64 1.72
C ILE A 37 -21.10 -37.10 1.66
N GLY A 38 -21.84 -37.91 0.92
CA GLY A 38 -21.62 -39.36 0.80
C GLY A 38 -20.34 -39.72 0.04
N ASP A 39 -19.73 -40.81 0.47
CA ASP A 39 -18.57 -41.46 -0.12
C ASP A 39 -18.83 -41.88 -1.58
N ALA A 40 -17.98 -41.41 -2.50
CA ALA A 40 -17.87 -41.97 -3.84
C ALA A 40 -16.79 -43.05 -3.87
N ALA A 41 -17.22 -44.30 -4.05
CA ALA A 41 -16.36 -45.45 -4.31
C ALA A 41 -15.66 -45.32 -5.70
N PRO A 42 -14.47 -45.93 -5.88
CA PRO A 42 -13.62 -45.69 -7.05
C PRO A 42 -13.99 -46.60 -8.23
N PRO A 43 -13.84 -46.17 -9.49
CA PRO A 43 -13.85 -47.09 -10.61
C PRO A 43 -12.47 -47.75 -10.82
N GLN A 44 -12.52 -49.05 -11.05
CA GLN A 44 -11.39 -49.94 -11.29
C GLN A 44 -10.76 -49.77 -12.68
N THR A 45 -9.43 -49.83 -12.69
CA THR A 45 -8.52 -50.42 -13.70
C THR A 45 -8.82 -50.30 -15.20
N ALA A 46 -7.94 -49.58 -15.92
CA ALA A 46 -7.56 -49.93 -17.29
C ALA A 46 -6.11 -49.52 -17.62
N LYS A 47 -5.26 -50.55 -17.65
CA LYS A 47 -4.09 -50.82 -18.51
C LYS A 47 -3.06 -49.73 -18.85
N THR A 48 -1.83 -50.10 -18.49
CA THR A 48 -0.48 -49.60 -18.78
C THR A 48 -0.12 -49.40 -20.26
N HIS A 49 0.52 -48.27 -20.55
CA HIS A 49 1.72 -48.08 -21.40
C HIS A 49 2.33 -46.74 -20.91
N GLY A 50 3.53 -46.64 -20.34
CA GLY A 50 4.82 -47.09 -20.85
C GLY A 50 5.60 -45.87 -21.37
N GLY A 51 6.15 -45.05 -20.47
CA GLY A 51 6.98 -43.87 -20.82
C GLY A 51 7.36 -43.06 -19.58
N GLY A 52 8.59 -43.24 -19.09
CA GLY A 52 9.06 -42.72 -17.80
C GLY A 52 9.21 -41.20 -17.74
N CYS A 53 8.77 -40.63 -16.62
CA CYS A 53 8.99 -39.23 -16.22
C CYS A 53 9.96 -39.22 -15.02
N PRO A 54 11.11 -38.54 -15.07
CA PRO A 54 12.11 -38.58 -14.01
C PRO A 54 11.74 -37.60 -12.88
N CYS A 55 10.88 -38.02 -11.96
CA CYS A 55 10.61 -37.32 -10.70
C CYS A 55 11.18 -38.04 -9.46
N CYS A 56 12.16 -38.93 -9.63
CA CYS A 56 12.75 -39.68 -8.52
C CYS A 56 14.28 -39.55 -8.46
N MET A 57 14.78 -38.46 -7.85
CA MET A 57 16.08 -38.47 -7.17
C MET A 57 15.95 -37.75 -5.82
N SER A 58 16.49 -38.42 -4.80
CA SER A 58 16.30 -38.22 -3.37
C SER A 58 16.96 -36.96 -2.80
N LYS A 59 16.39 -36.51 -1.67
CA LYS A 59 16.97 -35.54 -0.72
C LYS A 59 18.39 -35.91 -0.30
N SER A 60 19.39 -35.13 -0.72
CA SER A 60 20.59 -34.82 0.07
C SER A 60 21.39 -33.70 -0.60
N SER A 61 21.83 -32.72 0.22
CA SER A 61 22.90 -31.72 -0.04
C SER A 61 22.44 -30.27 -0.29
N LEU A 62 21.94 -29.61 0.76
CA LEU A 62 21.95 -28.14 0.88
C LEU A 62 22.94 -27.76 2.00
N LYS A 63 24.23 -27.88 1.67
CA LYS A 63 25.37 -27.26 2.37
C LYS A 63 26.46 -27.02 1.34
N SER A 64 26.19 -26.20 0.33
CA SER A 64 27.18 -25.67 -0.65
C SER A 64 26.50 -24.61 -1.52
N ALA A 65 26.00 -23.53 -0.93
CA ALA A 65 25.49 -22.37 -1.67
C ALA A 65 25.99 -21.04 -1.07
N ILE A 66 27.22 -21.08 -0.53
CA ILE A 66 28.05 -19.91 -0.26
C ILE A 66 29.39 -20.26 -0.89
N GLU A 67 29.53 -19.93 -2.17
CA GLU A 67 30.75 -19.65 -2.93
C GLU A 67 30.52 -19.96 -4.42
N VAL A 68 30.91 -18.99 -5.25
CA VAL A 68 30.99 -19.02 -6.71
C VAL A 68 29.69 -18.73 -7.48
N THR A 69 29.39 -17.44 -7.61
CA THR A 69 29.01 -16.85 -8.91
C THR A 69 29.82 -15.58 -9.13
N SER A 70 31.08 -15.76 -9.50
CA SER A 70 31.81 -14.75 -10.27
C SER A 70 31.71 -15.12 -11.76
N GLN A 71 31.32 -14.13 -12.56
CA GLN A 71 31.46 -14.05 -14.01
C GLN A 71 30.48 -14.85 -14.89
N LEU A 72 29.41 -14.18 -15.29
CA LEU A 72 28.91 -14.20 -16.66
C LEU A 72 28.75 -12.75 -17.16
N PRO A 73 29.32 -12.35 -18.31
CA PRO A 73 29.04 -11.06 -18.91
C PRO A 73 27.80 -11.20 -19.80
N GLY A 74 26.68 -10.60 -19.39
CA GLY A 74 25.42 -10.68 -20.14
C GLY A 74 24.48 -9.53 -19.84
N GLY A 75 24.40 -8.58 -20.78
CA GLY A 75 23.34 -7.59 -20.90
C GLY A 75 23.49 -6.39 -19.97
N ALA A 76 23.71 -5.21 -20.54
CA ALA A 76 23.47 -3.95 -19.84
C ALA A 76 21.97 -3.90 -19.47
N ALA A 77 21.64 -4.30 -18.25
CA ALA A 77 20.30 -4.15 -17.70
C ALA A 77 20.03 -2.65 -17.52
N ALA A 78 18.94 -2.18 -18.08
CA ALA A 78 18.48 -0.81 -17.90
C ALA A 78 18.26 -0.51 -16.41
N GLY A 79 19.13 0.34 -15.85
CA GLY A 79 18.86 1.24 -14.72
C GLY A 79 18.44 0.61 -13.39
N TYR A 80 19.30 -0.20 -12.76
CA TYR A 80 19.18 -0.48 -11.33
C TYR A 80 19.59 0.75 -10.50
N LEU A 81 18.85 1.02 -9.41
CA LEU A 81 19.07 2.18 -8.54
C LEU A 81 20.11 1.83 -7.47
N GLU A 82 21.38 1.94 -7.82
CA GLU A 82 22.45 1.73 -6.86
C GLU A 82 22.45 2.81 -5.76
N THR A 83 22.84 2.42 -4.55
CA THR A 83 23.12 3.36 -3.47
C THR A 83 24.30 4.24 -3.89
N THR A 84 24.05 5.52 -4.16
CA THR A 84 25.11 6.43 -4.57
C THR A 84 26.13 6.64 -3.44
N PRO A 85 27.38 7.01 -3.74
CA PRO A 85 28.37 7.34 -2.71
C PRO A 85 27.90 8.42 -1.72
N GLU A 86 27.15 9.41 -2.18
CA GLU A 86 26.59 10.48 -1.35
C GLU A 86 25.52 9.95 -0.40
N LEU A 87 24.62 9.10 -0.89
CA LEU A 87 23.62 8.44 -0.07
C LEU A 87 24.29 7.53 0.98
N ARG A 88 25.27 6.71 0.55
CA ARG A 88 26.06 5.84 1.44
C ARG A 88 26.70 6.64 2.57
N ALA A 89 27.36 7.75 2.26
CA ALA A 89 28.00 8.61 3.27
C ALA A 89 27.00 9.16 4.29
N ARG A 90 25.79 9.52 3.86
CA ARG A 90 24.72 9.99 4.77
C ARG A 90 24.19 8.87 5.66
N ILE A 91 24.04 7.66 5.12
CA ILE A 91 23.65 6.47 5.89
C ILE A 91 24.74 6.11 6.91
N ASP A 92 26.02 6.17 6.53
CA ASP A 92 27.16 5.87 7.43
C ASP A 92 27.29 6.88 8.58
N ALA A 93 26.87 8.13 8.33
CA ALA A 93 26.86 9.20 9.32
C ALA A 93 25.73 9.07 10.36
N LEU A 94 24.78 8.13 10.19
CA LEU A 94 23.71 7.92 11.17
C LEU A 94 24.27 7.52 12.55
N PRO A 95 23.65 8.03 13.63
CA PRO A 95 24.19 7.92 14.98
C PRO A 95 24.03 6.53 15.61
N VAL A 96 23.12 5.70 15.09
CA VAL A 96 22.89 4.32 15.56
C VAL A 96 23.26 3.37 14.43
N LYS A 97 24.06 2.34 14.74
CA LYS A 97 24.45 1.32 13.76
C LYS A 97 23.39 0.23 13.63
N PRO A 98 23.28 -0.43 12.46
CA PRO A 98 22.25 -1.43 12.20
C PRO A 98 22.13 -2.49 13.30
N GLU A 99 23.26 -3.07 13.72
CA GLU A 99 23.33 -4.13 14.73
C GLU A 99 22.92 -3.71 16.14
N GLU A 100 22.79 -2.41 16.38
CA GLU A 100 22.35 -1.85 17.66
C GLU A 100 20.82 -1.65 17.72
N ILE A 101 20.12 -1.77 16.58
CA ILE A 101 18.67 -1.57 16.53
C ILE A 101 17.95 -2.70 17.27
N THR A 102 16.97 -2.30 18.08
CA THR A 102 16.16 -3.19 18.93
C THR A 102 14.68 -3.14 18.57
N HIS A 103 14.23 -2.07 17.92
CA HIS A 103 12.83 -1.88 17.52
C HIS A 103 12.79 -1.28 16.11
N VAL A 104 11.98 -1.86 15.24
CA VAL A 104 11.77 -1.41 13.86
C VAL A 104 10.29 -1.08 13.71
N LEU A 105 9.99 0.20 13.53
CA LEU A 105 8.66 0.69 13.21
C LEU A 105 8.59 0.82 11.69
N TYR A 106 7.55 0.26 11.07
CA TYR A 106 7.40 0.27 9.63
C TYR A 106 5.97 0.59 9.20
N HIS A 107 5.80 1.11 7.99
CA HIS A 107 4.47 1.41 7.47
C HIS A 107 3.65 0.12 7.25
N ALA A 108 2.49 0.04 7.91
CA ALA A 108 1.60 -1.12 7.83
C ALA A 108 0.89 -1.21 6.47
N GLU A 109 0.54 -2.43 6.06
CA GLU A 109 -0.29 -2.73 4.87
C GLU A 109 0.26 -2.17 3.53
N CYS A 110 1.56 -1.88 3.48
CA CYS A 110 2.28 -1.42 2.30
C CYS A 110 3.38 -2.42 1.92
N TRP A 111 3.56 -2.70 0.62
CA TRP A 111 4.65 -3.58 0.17
C TRP A 111 6.03 -2.95 0.40
N ASP A 112 6.14 -1.63 0.27
CA ASP A 112 7.40 -0.94 0.52
C ASP A 112 7.76 -1.00 2.02
N GLY A 113 6.80 -0.67 2.89
CA GLY A 113 6.95 -0.77 4.34
C GLY A 113 7.22 -2.20 4.83
N PHE A 114 6.56 -3.20 4.23
CA PHE A 114 6.88 -4.59 4.52
C PHE A 114 8.27 -4.98 4.01
N GLY A 115 8.67 -4.54 2.81
CA GLY A 115 10.00 -4.74 2.26
C GLY A 115 11.11 -4.10 3.10
N ALA A 116 10.85 -2.91 3.62
CA ALA A 116 11.73 -2.19 4.56
C ALA A 116 11.92 -2.96 5.86
N ARG A 117 10.82 -3.45 6.43
CA ARG A 117 10.83 -4.31 7.61
C ARG A 117 11.51 -5.67 7.33
N PHE A 118 11.27 -6.26 6.17
CA PHE A 118 11.92 -7.50 5.73
C PHE A 118 13.44 -7.32 5.64
N ALA A 119 13.93 -6.22 5.06
CA ALA A 119 15.35 -5.90 5.02
C ALA A 119 15.97 -5.84 6.42
N ALA A 120 15.28 -5.19 7.38
CA ALA A 120 15.71 -5.13 8.77
C ALA A 120 15.72 -6.51 9.44
N GLU A 121 14.71 -7.34 9.18
CA GLU A 121 14.62 -8.69 9.76
C GLU A 121 15.73 -9.62 9.26
N GLN A 122 16.07 -9.57 7.99
CA GLN A 122 17.18 -10.37 7.45
C GLN A 122 18.53 -10.04 8.14
N ALA A 123 18.71 -8.83 8.66
CA ALA A 123 19.92 -8.44 9.41
C ALA A 123 19.84 -8.76 10.91
N LEU A 124 18.66 -8.58 11.52
CA LEU A 124 18.52 -8.57 12.98
C LEU A 124 17.90 -9.86 13.55
N GLY A 125 17.03 -10.53 12.79
CA GLY A 125 16.24 -11.67 13.28
C GLY A 125 15.56 -11.37 14.61
N ASP A 126 15.64 -12.32 15.55
CA ASP A 126 15.00 -12.20 16.87
C ASP A 126 15.63 -11.14 17.80
N LYS A 127 16.66 -10.41 17.37
CA LYS A 127 17.28 -9.34 18.16
C LYS A 127 16.45 -8.06 18.21
N ALA A 128 15.46 -7.92 17.33
CA ALA A 128 14.62 -6.74 17.27
C ALA A 128 13.13 -7.09 17.26
N GLN A 129 12.31 -6.12 17.69
CA GLN A 129 10.86 -6.16 17.56
C GLN A 129 10.42 -5.38 16.32
N TYR A 130 9.46 -5.93 15.57
CA TYR A 130 8.92 -5.33 14.36
C TYR A 130 7.49 -4.87 14.62
N ILE A 131 7.25 -3.56 14.56
CA ILE A 131 6.00 -2.93 14.96
C ILE A 131 5.36 -2.27 13.74
N PRO A 132 4.21 -2.77 13.22
CA PRO A 132 3.50 -2.11 12.14
C PRO A 132 2.85 -0.81 12.64
N VAL A 133 2.92 0.24 11.83
CA VAL A 133 2.38 1.57 12.15
C VAL A 133 1.55 2.12 10.99
N SER A 134 0.37 2.62 11.31
CA SER A 134 -0.46 3.43 10.41
C SER A 134 -0.25 4.92 10.68
N TYR A 135 -0.41 5.80 9.68
CA TYR A 135 -0.20 7.26 9.83
C TYR A 135 -1.00 7.96 10.93
N LYS A 136 -2.03 7.33 11.49
CA LYS A 136 -2.88 7.89 12.55
C LYS A 136 -2.49 7.42 13.95
N ASP A 137 -1.53 6.51 14.04
CA ASP A 137 -1.09 5.97 15.31
C ASP A 137 -0.13 6.97 15.96
N ASP A 138 -0.27 7.13 17.27
CA ASP A 138 0.72 7.84 18.06
C ASP A 138 2.01 7.01 18.15
N PRO A 139 3.18 7.64 18.34
CA PRO A 139 4.42 6.91 18.61
C PRO A 139 4.25 5.92 19.78
N PRO A 140 4.67 4.66 19.63
CA PRO A 140 4.48 3.65 20.65
C PRO A 140 5.31 3.96 21.91
N GLN A 141 4.83 3.49 23.06
CA GLN A 141 5.61 3.55 24.30
C GLN A 141 6.65 2.43 24.27
N LEU A 142 7.94 2.80 24.23
CA LEU A 142 9.07 1.87 24.21
C LEU A 142 9.94 2.03 25.46
N PRO A 143 10.75 1.02 25.82
CA PRO A 143 11.78 1.14 26.86
C PRO A 143 12.74 2.30 26.60
N ALA A 144 13.23 2.95 27.65
CA ALA A 144 14.13 4.10 27.51
C ALA A 144 15.49 3.75 26.87
N ASP A 145 15.91 2.49 26.98
CA ASP A 145 17.12 1.95 26.33
C ASP A 145 16.88 1.50 24.88
N ALA A 146 15.67 1.67 24.34
CA ALA A 146 15.35 1.30 22.97
C ALA A 146 16.20 2.09 21.97
N LYS A 147 16.69 1.38 20.95
CA LYS A 147 17.30 1.92 19.74
C LYS A 147 16.40 1.60 18.56
N VAL A 148 15.87 2.66 17.95
CA VAL A 148 14.68 2.59 17.11
C VAL A 148 15.03 2.91 15.66
N ALA A 149 14.62 2.05 14.73
CA ALA A 149 14.56 2.38 13.31
C ALA A 149 13.11 2.65 12.92
N ILE A 150 12.85 3.80 12.30
CA ILE A 150 11.58 4.10 11.64
C ILE A 150 11.83 4.02 10.14
N VAL A 151 11.13 3.14 9.44
CA VAL A 151 11.37 2.84 8.03
C VAL A 151 10.10 2.97 7.20
N ASP A 152 10.21 3.55 6.01
CA ASP A 152 9.10 3.78 5.06
C ASP A 152 8.01 4.75 5.55
N PHE A 153 8.25 5.47 6.64
CA PHE A 153 7.38 6.59 7.05
C PHE A 153 8.10 7.46 8.09
N SER A 154 7.43 8.53 8.48
CA SER A 154 7.84 9.34 9.61
C SER A 154 6.66 10.01 10.32
N TYR A 155 6.84 10.29 11.60
CA TYR A 155 5.93 11.11 12.38
C TYR A 155 6.12 12.61 12.07
N PRO A 156 5.11 13.47 12.33
CA PRO A 156 5.29 14.91 12.32
C PRO A 156 6.48 15.34 13.19
N ARG A 157 7.21 16.39 12.80
CA ARG A 157 8.49 16.76 13.43
C ARG A 157 8.41 16.90 14.95
N LYS A 158 7.33 17.50 15.45
CA LYS A 158 7.11 17.68 16.89
C LYS A 158 7.07 16.34 17.62
N ASP A 159 6.25 15.41 17.13
CA ASP A 159 6.03 14.11 17.76
C ASP A 159 7.28 13.22 17.58
N LEU A 160 7.96 13.33 16.45
CA LEU A 160 9.23 12.65 16.19
C LEU A 160 10.33 13.08 17.17
N LEU A 161 10.48 14.39 17.43
CA LEU A 161 11.45 14.91 18.38
C LEU A 161 11.11 14.54 19.83
N GLU A 162 9.82 14.57 20.18
CA GLU A 162 9.37 14.11 21.49
C GLU A 162 9.66 12.62 21.68
N PHE A 163 9.40 11.80 20.66
CA PHE A 163 9.69 10.38 20.70
C PHE A 163 11.19 10.09 20.78
N GLN A 164 12.00 10.79 19.99
CA GLN A 164 13.47 10.69 20.01
C GLN A 164 14.04 11.00 21.41
N SER A 165 13.45 11.93 22.16
CA SER A 165 13.90 12.26 23.52
C SER A 165 13.62 11.17 24.56
N LYS A 166 12.77 10.19 24.24
CA LYS A 166 12.33 9.11 25.15
C LYS A 166 13.08 7.79 24.93
N VAL A 167 13.89 7.69 23.88
CA VAL A 167 14.60 6.46 23.48
C VAL A 167 16.11 6.71 23.41
N ALA A 168 16.92 5.67 23.57
CA ALA A 168 18.38 5.78 23.61
C ALA A 168 19.01 6.10 22.25
N GLY A 169 18.32 5.79 21.16
CA GLY A 169 18.78 6.09 19.81
C GLY A 169 17.66 5.97 18.79
N MET A 170 17.77 6.72 17.70
CA MET A 170 16.80 6.68 16.62
C MET A 170 17.51 6.80 15.27
N VAL A 171 16.97 6.14 14.26
CA VAL A 171 17.20 6.41 12.83
C VAL A 171 15.85 6.48 12.12
N VAL A 172 15.74 7.34 11.12
CA VAL A 172 14.57 7.42 10.22
C VAL A 172 15.04 7.30 8.79
N LEU A 173 14.44 6.38 8.04
CA LEU A 173 14.67 6.15 6.62
C LEU A 173 13.34 6.37 5.89
N ASP A 174 13.22 7.46 5.14
CA ASP A 174 11.97 7.87 4.51
C ASP A 174 12.21 8.51 3.14
N HIS A 175 11.21 8.45 2.27
CA HIS A 175 11.22 8.97 0.89
C HIS A 175 9.97 9.80 0.54
N HIS A 176 8.97 9.82 1.43
CA HIS A 176 7.69 10.50 1.22
C HIS A 176 7.83 12.03 1.16
N GLU A 177 7.47 12.66 0.05
CA GLU A 177 7.64 14.13 -0.13
C GLU A 177 6.96 14.96 0.96
N LYS A 178 5.82 14.49 1.48
CA LYS A 178 5.12 15.16 2.60
C LYS A 178 5.97 15.30 3.86
N ALA A 179 6.91 14.38 4.08
CA ALA A 179 7.78 14.38 5.24
C ALA A 179 9.04 15.26 5.07
N ARG A 180 9.41 15.60 3.83
CA ARG A 180 10.69 16.26 3.51
C ARG A 180 11.01 17.46 4.41
N GLN A 181 10.09 18.41 4.51
CA GLN A 181 10.29 19.62 5.32
C GLN A 181 10.30 19.32 6.82
N GLN A 182 9.53 18.32 7.27
CA GLN A 182 9.48 17.92 8.67
C GLN A 182 10.79 17.27 9.12
N LEU A 183 11.45 16.55 8.20
CA LEU A 183 12.66 15.78 8.44
C LEU A 183 13.97 16.58 8.24
N GLU A 184 13.90 17.75 7.61
CA GLU A 184 15.08 18.52 7.23
C GLU A 184 15.99 18.88 8.42
N GLY A 185 17.29 18.65 8.25
CA GLY A 185 18.33 19.00 9.22
C GLY A 185 18.40 18.10 10.47
N LEU A 186 17.62 17.02 10.55
CA LEU A 186 17.68 16.09 11.67
C LEU A 186 18.86 15.10 11.47
N PRO A 187 19.79 14.98 12.43
CA PRO A 187 21.02 14.19 12.25
C PRO A 187 20.81 12.67 12.27
N PHE A 188 19.61 12.23 12.69
CA PHE A 188 19.22 10.83 12.76
C PHE A 188 18.32 10.43 11.57
N VAL A 189 18.29 11.23 10.50
CA VAL A 189 17.39 11.01 9.37
C VAL A 189 18.16 10.91 8.06
N VAL A 190 17.82 9.90 7.25
CA VAL A 190 18.12 9.86 5.82
C VAL A 190 16.80 9.96 5.06
N PHE A 191 16.64 11.08 4.35
CA PHE A 191 15.53 11.31 3.45
C PHE A 191 15.99 11.20 1.99
N GLU A 192 15.44 10.30 1.19
CA GLU A 192 15.91 10.08 -0.18
C GLU A 192 14.77 9.65 -1.11
N GLN A 193 14.39 10.51 -2.05
CA GLN A 193 13.25 10.25 -2.93
C GLN A 193 13.58 9.38 -4.14
N SER A 194 14.87 9.23 -4.45
CA SER A 194 15.29 8.39 -5.57
C SER A 194 15.20 6.89 -5.26
N ARG A 195 14.97 6.55 -3.98
CA ARG A 195 14.90 5.20 -3.43
C ARG A 195 13.57 5.00 -2.70
N ALA A 196 13.06 3.77 -2.73
CA ALA A 196 11.92 3.36 -1.92
C ALA A 196 12.35 3.01 -0.49
N GLY A 197 11.41 2.94 0.46
CA GLY A 197 11.67 2.56 1.84
C GLY A 197 12.39 1.20 1.99
N ALA A 198 12.03 0.23 1.16
CA ALA A 198 12.65 -1.08 1.10
C ALA A 198 14.13 -1.01 0.71
N GLY A 199 14.45 -0.28 -0.37
CA GLY A 199 15.83 -0.09 -0.83
C GLY A 199 16.68 0.71 0.14
N LEU A 200 16.13 1.77 0.74
CA LEU A 200 16.82 2.55 1.78
C LEU A 200 17.14 1.70 3.01
N SER A 201 16.18 0.88 3.44
CA SER A 201 16.37 -0.02 4.56
C SER A 201 17.42 -1.08 4.24
N TRP A 202 17.40 -1.66 3.03
CA TRP A 202 18.46 -2.60 2.62
C TRP A 202 19.84 -1.94 2.65
N ALA A 203 19.96 -0.74 2.10
CA ALA A 203 21.22 0.01 2.12
C ALA A 203 21.73 0.29 3.55
N TYR A 204 20.83 0.56 4.51
CA TYR A 204 21.22 0.75 5.90
C TYR A 204 21.62 -0.57 6.58
N PHE A 205 20.78 -1.60 6.53
CA PHE A 205 20.97 -2.85 7.27
C PHE A 205 22.03 -3.78 6.65
N HIS A 206 22.29 -3.66 5.34
CA HIS A 206 23.18 -4.54 4.59
C HIS A 206 24.18 -3.74 3.73
N PRO A 207 25.05 -2.90 4.34
CA PRO A 207 25.84 -1.90 3.62
C PRO A 207 26.80 -2.47 2.56
N GLU A 208 27.20 -3.73 2.69
CA GLU A 208 28.14 -4.40 1.79
C GLU A 208 27.47 -5.45 0.87
N GLN A 209 26.15 -5.66 1.01
CA GLN A 209 25.44 -6.69 0.25
C GLN A 209 24.66 -6.07 -0.91
N GLN A 210 24.63 -6.80 -2.02
CA GLN A 210 23.75 -6.46 -3.12
C GLN A 210 22.29 -6.60 -2.68
N GLU A 211 21.44 -5.68 -3.14
CA GLU A 211 20.00 -5.77 -2.89
C GLU A 211 19.39 -7.01 -3.55
N PRO A 212 18.53 -7.77 -2.86
CA PRO A 212 17.81 -8.90 -3.40
C PRO A 212 16.89 -8.44 -4.52
N ASP A 213 16.79 -9.24 -5.58
CA ASP A 213 15.98 -8.89 -6.75
C ASP A 213 14.53 -8.57 -6.36
N LEU A 214 13.92 -9.32 -5.43
CA LEU A 214 12.56 -9.06 -4.97
C LEU A 214 12.36 -7.61 -4.49
N LEU A 215 13.29 -7.07 -3.70
CA LEU A 215 13.20 -5.69 -3.20
C LEU A 215 13.41 -4.65 -4.32
N LYS A 216 14.23 -4.96 -5.33
CA LYS A 216 14.36 -4.12 -6.52
C LYS A 216 13.03 -3.96 -7.26
N TYR A 217 12.25 -5.05 -7.37
CA TYR A 217 10.91 -4.99 -7.99
C TYR A 217 9.89 -4.26 -7.11
N VAL A 218 10.00 -4.37 -5.77
CA VAL A 218 9.21 -3.56 -4.85
C VAL A 218 9.50 -2.07 -5.07
N GLU A 219 10.78 -1.69 -5.09
CA GLU A 219 11.21 -0.30 -5.32
C GLU A 219 10.82 0.22 -6.71
N ASP A 220 10.99 -0.59 -7.76
CA ASP A 220 10.63 -0.22 -9.13
C ASP A 220 9.13 0.04 -9.29
N ARG A 221 8.28 -0.68 -8.54
CA ARG A 221 6.85 -0.42 -8.46
C ARG A 221 6.51 0.80 -7.61
N ASP A 222 7.10 0.89 -6.43
CA ASP A 222 6.77 1.95 -5.47
C ASP A 222 7.05 3.34 -6.07
N LEU A 223 8.23 3.47 -6.70
CA LEU A 223 8.63 4.67 -7.43
C LEU A 223 7.92 4.84 -8.79
N TRP A 224 7.01 3.92 -9.15
CA TRP A 224 6.24 3.90 -10.38
C TRP A 224 7.08 3.92 -11.67
N LYS A 225 8.25 3.26 -11.66
CA LYS A 225 9.21 3.27 -12.77
C LYS A 225 8.95 2.16 -13.79
N PHE A 226 8.67 0.94 -13.33
CA PHE A 226 8.47 -0.24 -14.18
C PHE A 226 9.60 -0.48 -15.21
N ASN A 227 10.85 -0.20 -14.84
CA ASN A 227 12.01 -0.36 -15.72
C ASN A 227 12.51 -1.81 -15.79
N LEU A 228 12.21 -2.62 -14.76
CA LEU A 228 12.65 -4.01 -14.71
C LEU A 228 11.80 -4.91 -15.62
N ASP A 229 12.43 -5.97 -16.14
CA ASP A 229 11.76 -6.95 -17.02
C ASP A 229 10.51 -7.53 -16.35
N LYS A 230 9.35 -7.36 -16.98
CA LYS A 230 8.05 -7.82 -16.47
C LYS A 230 7.72 -7.31 -15.05
N SER A 231 8.12 -6.08 -14.75
CA SER A 231 7.91 -5.47 -13.43
C SER A 231 6.45 -5.44 -13.00
N ARG A 232 5.52 -5.15 -13.94
CA ARG A 232 4.07 -5.14 -13.65
C ARG A 232 3.54 -6.53 -13.31
N GLU A 233 4.02 -7.57 -13.99
CA GLU A 233 3.67 -8.96 -13.71
C GLU A 233 4.21 -9.39 -12.34
N VAL A 234 5.49 -9.15 -12.05
CA VAL A 234 6.08 -9.47 -10.74
C VAL A 234 5.32 -8.78 -9.62
N SER A 235 5.01 -7.50 -9.81
CA SER A 235 4.18 -6.72 -8.87
C SER A 235 2.79 -7.30 -8.67
N ALA A 236 2.15 -7.75 -9.75
CA ALA A 236 0.82 -8.35 -9.70
C ALA A 236 0.84 -9.70 -8.97
N ALA A 237 1.87 -10.52 -9.21
CA ALA A 237 2.07 -11.79 -8.51
C ALA A 237 2.35 -11.56 -7.02
N LEU A 238 3.33 -10.70 -6.70
CA LEU A 238 3.68 -10.37 -5.32
C LEU A 238 2.45 -9.89 -4.52
N GLY A 239 1.60 -9.07 -5.14
CA GLY A 239 0.36 -8.60 -4.53
C GLY A 239 -0.70 -9.66 -4.24
N SER A 240 -0.53 -10.89 -4.73
CA SER A 240 -1.38 -12.04 -4.39
C SER A 240 -0.83 -12.90 -3.24
N TYR A 241 0.39 -12.63 -2.80
CA TYR A 241 1.02 -13.31 -1.65
C TYR A 241 0.79 -12.55 -0.35
N ALA A 242 0.82 -13.28 0.76
CA ALA A 242 0.78 -12.68 2.08
C ALA A 242 2.07 -11.88 2.35
N MET A 243 1.94 -10.75 3.07
CA MET A 243 3.05 -10.02 3.65
C MET A 243 3.57 -10.76 4.88
N ASP A 244 4.27 -11.86 4.66
CA ASP A 244 4.86 -12.73 5.67
C ASP A 244 6.32 -13.04 5.30
N THR A 245 7.22 -13.01 6.28
CA THR A 245 8.65 -13.21 6.04
C THR A 245 8.94 -14.54 5.37
N LYS A 246 8.35 -15.63 5.89
CA LYS A 246 8.62 -16.97 5.40
C LYS A 246 8.08 -17.13 3.99
N VAL A 247 7.02 -16.41 3.64
CA VAL A 247 6.55 -16.35 2.26
C VAL A 247 7.60 -15.64 1.40
N TRP A 248 7.99 -14.42 1.75
CA TRP A 248 8.90 -13.60 0.94
C TRP A 248 10.30 -14.19 0.77
N GLU A 249 10.82 -14.89 1.79
CA GLU A 249 12.10 -15.62 1.72
C GLU A 249 12.13 -16.71 0.64
N ASN A 250 10.97 -17.24 0.26
CA ASN A 250 10.85 -18.34 -0.70
C ASN A 250 10.35 -17.89 -2.08
N LEU A 251 10.15 -16.58 -2.31
CA LEU A 251 9.71 -16.08 -3.61
C LEU A 251 10.88 -15.95 -4.59
N ASP A 252 10.77 -16.60 -5.74
CA ASP A 252 11.69 -16.40 -6.87
C ASP A 252 11.08 -15.43 -7.89
N VAL A 253 11.85 -14.41 -8.27
CA VAL A 253 11.37 -13.38 -9.20
C VAL A 253 11.04 -13.94 -10.58
N ASN A 254 11.75 -14.97 -11.06
CA ASN A 254 11.44 -15.57 -12.37
C ASN A 254 10.13 -16.37 -12.34
N GLU A 255 9.82 -16.99 -11.21
CA GLU A 255 8.51 -17.62 -10.98
C GLU A 255 7.39 -16.56 -10.94
N LEU A 256 7.60 -15.47 -10.18
CA LEU A 256 6.65 -14.34 -10.11
C LEU A 256 6.36 -13.73 -11.49
N LYS A 257 7.36 -13.65 -12.38
CA LYS A 257 7.16 -13.22 -13.79
C LYS A 257 6.17 -14.10 -14.55
N VAL A 258 6.16 -15.40 -14.28
CA VAL A 258 5.28 -16.36 -14.95
C VAL A 258 3.89 -16.30 -14.34
N GLU A 259 3.79 -16.36 -13.01
CA GLU A 259 2.52 -16.31 -12.28
C GLU A 259 1.77 -15.00 -12.53
N GLY A 260 2.52 -13.90 -12.53
CA GLY A 260 2.00 -12.56 -12.71
C GLY A 260 1.37 -12.29 -14.07
N ALA A 261 1.73 -13.04 -15.10
CA ALA A 261 1.24 -12.81 -16.46
C ALA A 261 -0.28 -12.94 -16.57
N ALA A 262 -0.88 -13.92 -15.90
CA ALA A 262 -2.34 -14.09 -15.91
C ALA A 262 -3.05 -13.04 -15.05
N ILE A 263 -2.49 -12.74 -13.87
CA ILE A 263 -3.03 -11.75 -12.93
C ILE A 263 -3.00 -10.36 -13.57
N GLN A 264 -1.87 -9.98 -14.17
CA GLN A 264 -1.70 -8.69 -14.83
C GLN A 264 -2.62 -8.53 -16.03
N ARG A 265 -2.85 -9.59 -16.82
CA ARG A 265 -3.82 -9.56 -17.94
C ARG A 265 -5.24 -9.31 -17.43
N TYR A 266 -5.66 -9.96 -16.36
CA TYR A 266 -6.98 -9.72 -15.77
C TYR A 266 -7.09 -8.32 -15.16
N LYS A 267 -6.05 -7.89 -14.42
CA LYS A 267 -5.95 -6.53 -13.88
C LYS A 267 -6.08 -5.47 -14.98
N GLN A 268 -5.43 -5.68 -16.13
CA GLN A 268 -5.55 -4.78 -17.28
C GLN A 268 -6.99 -4.72 -17.82
N GLN A 269 -7.73 -5.83 -17.87
CA GLN A 269 -9.15 -5.80 -18.26
C GLN A 269 -10.01 -4.95 -17.31
N LEU A 270 -9.74 -5.01 -16.00
CA LEU A 270 -10.43 -4.17 -15.02
C LEU A 270 -10.09 -2.68 -15.22
N VAL A 271 -8.82 -2.38 -15.50
CA VAL A 271 -8.34 -1.02 -15.80
C VAL A 271 -9.01 -0.47 -17.06
N ASP A 272 -8.99 -1.23 -18.15
CA ASP A 272 -9.61 -0.85 -19.42
C ASP A 272 -11.12 -0.66 -19.27
N GLY A 273 -11.79 -1.53 -18.51
CA GLY A 273 -13.21 -1.41 -18.23
C GLY A 273 -13.56 -0.18 -17.39
N ALA A 274 -12.73 0.18 -16.41
CA ALA A 274 -12.91 1.40 -15.61
C ALA A 274 -12.65 2.67 -16.44
N ALA A 275 -11.52 2.72 -17.16
CA ALA A 275 -11.17 3.85 -18.03
C ALA A 275 -12.10 3.99 -19.25
N GLY A 276 -12.68 2.88 -19.72
CA GLY A 276 -13.69 2.84 -20.78
C GLY A 276 -15.01 3.49 -20.36
N ARG A 277 -15.37 3.39 -19.08
CA ARG A 277 -16.57 3.99 -18.48
C ARG A 277 -16.33 5.39 -17.89
N ALA A 278 -15.18 5.99 -18.18
CA ALA A 278 -14.85 7.32 -17.69
C ALA A 278 -15.88 8.36 -18.14
N VAL A 279 -16.20 9.27 -17.24
CA VAL A 279 -17.06 10.43 -17.51
C VAL A 279 -16.25 11.70 -17.31
N MET A 280 -16.58 12.75 -18.06
CA MET A 280 -16.03 14.07 -17.76
C MET A 280 -16.84 14.72 -16.64
N GLY A 281 -16.16 15.39 -15.71
CA GLY A 281 -16.79 16.22 -14.67
C GLY A 281 -15.83 17.26 -14.13
N THR A 282 -16.23 17.94 -13.06
CA THR A 282 -15.50 19.09 -12.52
C THR A 282 -14.92 18.78 -11.15
N VAL A 283 -13.62 18.96 -10.98
CA VAL A 283 -12.91 18.82 -9.69
C VAL A 283 -12.17 20.14 -9.44
N ASP A 284 -12.52 20.85 -8.36
CA ASP A 284 -11.90 22.15 -8.01
C ASP A 284 -11.88 23.15 -9.19
N GLY A 285 -13.00 23.22 -9.92
CA GLY A 285 -13.15 24.10 -11.11
C GLY A 285 -12.47 23.58 -12.39
N HIS A 286 -11.80 22.43 -12.36
CA HIS A 286 -11.14 21.83 -13.52
C HIS A 286 -12.00 20.74 -14.15
N HIS A 287 -12.18 20.81 -15.48
CA HIS A 287 -12.88 19.77 -16.24
C HIS A 287 -11.93 18.60 -16.53
N VAL A 288 -12.19 17.44 -15.93
CA VAL A 288 -11.27 16.29 -15.91
C VAL A 288 -11.99 14.97 -16.17
N PRO A 289 -11.31 13.95 -16.74
CA PRO A 289 -11.82 12.59 -16.79
C PRO A 289 -11.88 12.00 -15.39
N MET A 290 -13.00 11.35 -15.10
CA MET A 290 -13.28 10.70 -13.84
C MET A 290 -13.69 9.24 -14.06
N ALA A 291 -13.17 8.33 -13.25
CA ALA A 291 -13.62 6.94 -13.24
C ALA A 291 -13.82 6.43 -11.82
N GLN A 292 -14.57 5.35 -11.69
CA GLN A 292 -14.70 4.59 -10.45
C GLN A 292 -14.06 3.21 -10.62
N CYS A 293 -13.34 2.75 -9.60
CA CYS A 293 -12.73 1.43 -9.59
C CYS A 293 -12.62 0.84 -8.17
N ILE A 294 -12.08 -0.37 -8.09
CA ILE A 294 -11.64 -0.97 -6.82
C ILE A 294 -10.30 -0.35 -6.37
N PRO A 295 -9.99 -0.32 -5.07
CA PRO A 295 -8.78 0.32 -4.54
C PRO A 295 -7.47 -0.21 -5.18
N GLU A 296 -7.40 -1.49 -5.51
CA GLU A 296 -6.19 -2.21 -5.93
C GLU A 296 -5.68 -1.83 -7.33
N ILE A 297 -6.54 -1.19 -8.14
CA ILE A 297 -6.22 -0.77 -9.51
C ILE A 297 -6.29 0.76 -9.69
N ARG A 298 -6.45 1.52 -8.60
CA ARG A 298 -6.69 2.97 -8.64
C ARG A 298 -5.60 3.75 -9.35
N SER A 299 -4.34 3.38 -9.17
CA SER A 299 -3.20 4.06 -9.78
C SER A 299 -3.13 3.76 -11.27
N GLU A 300 -3.34 2.50 -11.66
CA GLU A 300 -3.34 2.05 -13.05
C GLU A 300 -4.51 2.64 -13.84
N VAL A 301 -5.70 2.76 -13.23
CA VAL A 301 -6.82 3.48 -13.84
C VAL A 301 -6.49 4.96 -14.03
N GLY A 302 -5.85 5.61 -13.05
CA GLY A 302 -5.43 6.99 -13.16
C GLY A 302 -4.42 7.21 -14.29
N GLU A 303 -3.44 6.32 -14.42
CA GLU A 303 -2.47 6.28 -15.54
C GLU A 303 -3.19 6.11 -16.89
N ALA A 304 -4.10 5.14 -16.99
CA ALA A 304 -4.88 4.89 -18.21
C ALA A 304 -5.74 6.09 -18.62
N LEU A 305 -6.37 6.78 -17.67
CA LEU A 305 -7.10 8.02 -17.93
C LEU A 305 -6.17 9.14 -18.41
N ARG A 306 -4.98 9.28 -17.81
CA ARG A 306 -3.99 10.26 -18.27
C ARG A 306 -3.52 10.01 -19.70
N ALA A 307 -3.36 8.75 -20.09
CA ALA A 307 -3.02 8.39 -21.46
C ALA A 307 -4.18 8.67 -22.43
N LYS A 308 -5.42 8.36 -22.03
CA LYS A 308 -6.63 8.53 -22.86
C LYS A 308 -7.06 10.00 -23.03
N TYR A 309 -6.77 10.85 -22.05
CA TYR A 309 -7.17 12.26 -22.02
C TYR A 309 -5.95 13.16 -21.78
N PRO A 310 -5.00 13.23 -22.73
CA PRO A 310 -3.73 13.93 -22.53
C PRO A 310 -3.90 15.44 -22.28
N ASP A 311 -4.94 16.06 -22.84
CA ASP A 311 -5.20 17.51 -22.74
C ASP A 311 -5.86 17.94 -21.43
N ALA A 312 -6.43 16.99 -20.68
CA ALA A 312 -6.98 17.31 -19.36
C ALA A 312 -5.82 17.71 -18.42
N PRO A 313 -6.04 18.59 -17.41
CA PRO A 313 -4.98 18.95 -16.47
C PRO A 313 -4.57 17.76 -15.58
N PHE A 314 -5.54 16.94 -15.17
CA PHE A 314 -5.33 15.72 -14.40
C PHE A 314 -6.49 14.74 -14.63
N ALA A 315 -6.42 13.55 -14.04
CA ALA A 315 -7.48 12.55 -13.97
C ALA A 315 -7.86 12.29 -12.51
N ALA A 316 -9.13 11.99 -12.26
CA ALA A 316 -9.64 11.69 -10.93
C ALA A 316 -10.23 10.28 -10.87
N VAL A 317 -9.81 9.48 -9.91
CA VAL A 317 -10.28 8.11 -9.72
C VAL A 317 -10.93 8.00 -8.36
N SER A 318 -12.17 7.54 -8.31
CA SER A 318 -12.89 7.30 -7.05
C SER A 318 -12.99 5.82 -6.72
N TYR A 319 -12.94 5.50 -5.44
CA TYR A 319 -13.11 4.15 -4.90
C TYR A 319 -13.69 4.23 -3.49
N VAL A 320 -14.10 3.10 -2.92
CA VAL A 320 -14.64 3.03 -1.55
C VAL A 320 -13.67 2.24 -0.69
N GLU A 321 -13.36 2.78 0.49
CA GLU A 321 -12.47 2.19 1.50
C GLU A 321 -13.03 2.56 2.88
N ASP A 322 -13.17 1.58 3.77
CA ASP A 322 -13.82 1.73 5.09
C ASP A 322 -15.21 2.38 5.02
N GLY A 323 -15.98 2.07 3.97
CA GLY A 323 -17.31 2.66 3.74
C GLY A 323 -17.28 4.14 3.35
N LYS A 324 -16.11 4.71 3.05
CA LYS A 324 -15.94 6.11 2.67
C LYS A 324 -15.42 6.21 1.25
N LYS A 325 -15.95 7.18 0.51
CA LYS A 325 -15.47 7.49 -0.84
C LYS A 325 -14.10 8.18 -0.75
N GLN A 326 -13.15 7.68 -1.51
CA GLN A 326 -11.80 8.19 -1.63
C GLN A 326 -11.58 8.66 -3.06
N TRP A 327 -10.72 9.67 -3.23
CA TRP A 327 -10.32 10.21 -4.52
C TRP A 327 -8.81 10.13 -4.68
N SER A 328 -8.38 9.63 -5.83
CA SER A 328 -6.99 9.51 -6.25
C SER A 328 -6.82 10.31 -7.54
N LEU A 329 -6.03 11.37 -7.46
CA LEU A 329 -5.73 12.28 -8.56
C LEU A 329 -4.39 11.94 -9.18
N ARG A 330 -4.32 11.97 -10.52
CA ARG A 330 -3.08 11.75 -11.29
C ARG A 330 -2.92 12.85 -12.32
N SER A 331 -1.74 13.43 -12.43
CA SER A 331 -1.35 14.29 -13.56
C SER A 331 -0.08 13.74 -14.21
N GLN A 332 0.37 14.36 -15.30
CA GLN A 332 1.68 14.02 -15.89
C GLN A 332 2.81 14.62 -15.06
N ASP A 333 3.98 13.98 -15.09
CA ASP A 333 5.18 14.53 -14.48
C ASP A 333 5.51 15.91 -15.04
N GLY A 334 5.87 16.83 -14.14
CA GLY A 334 6.05 18.24 -14.48
C GLY A 334 4.75 19.02 -14.75
N GLY A 335 3.62 18.34 -14.89
CA GLY A 335 2.31 18.91 -15.20
C GLY A 335 1.61 19.60 -14.03
N PHE A 336 0.27 19.55 -14.06
CA PHE A 336 -0.59 20.19 -13.07
C PHE A 336 -0.34 19.65 -11.65
N ASP A 337 -0.33 20.53 -10.65
CA ASP A 337 -0.13 20.16 -9.25
C ASP A 337 -1.44 19.64 -8.62
N VAL A 338 -1.61 18.32 -8.60
CA VAL A 338 -2.77 17.69 -7.98
C VAL A 338 -2.71 17.66 -6.45
N ASN A 339 -1.53 17.86 -5.85
CA ASN A 339 -1.41 18.00 -4.41
C ASN A 339 -2.10 19.29 -3.92
N ALA A 340 -1.98 20.39 -4.67
CA ALA A 340 -2.70 21.63 -4.37
C ALA A 340 -4.22 21.44 -4.35
N VAL A 341 -4.78 20.62 -5.24
CA VAL A 341 -6.21 20.27 -5.24
C VAL A 341 -6.55 19.41 -4.03
N ALA A 342 -5.82 18.32 -3.81
CA ALA A 342 -6.10 17.40 -2.72
C ALA A 342 -6.01 18.08 -1.34
N PHE A 343 -5.07 19.01 -1.16
CA PHE A 343 -4.89 19.76 0.07
C PHE A 343 -6.13 20.57 0.46
N LYS A 344 -6.83 21.18 -0.52
CA LYS A 344 -8.09 21.91 -0.27
C LYS A 344 -9.21 21.02 0.31
N PHE A 345 -9.16 19.73 0.01
CA PHE A 345 -10.12 18.73 0.51
C PHE A 345 -9.59 17.97 1.74
N GLY A 346 -8.53 18.47 2.40
CA GLY A 346 -7.93 17.84 3.58
C GLY A 346 -7.12 16.58 3.28
N GLY A 347 -6.78 16.35 2.01
CA GLY A 347 -5.87 15.30 1.56
C GLY A 347 -4.47 15.83 1.25
N GLY A 348 -3.76 15.13 0.37
CA GLY A 348 -2.47 15.56 -0.16
C GLY A 348 -1.70 14.42 -0.82
N GLY A 349 -0.53 14.70 -1.37
CA GLY A 349 0.36 13.73 -2.00
C GLY A 349 1.57 14.40 -2.64
N HIS A 350 2.08 13.76 -3.69
CA HIS A 350 3.04 14.35 -4.59
C HIS A 350 2.34 15.25 -5.61
N LYS A 351 3.12 16.14 -6.24
CA LYS A 351 2.66 17.04 -7.29
C LYS A 351 1.86 16.31 -8.39
N ALA A 352 2.31 15.12 -8.80
CA ALA A 352 1.69 14.33 -9.86
C ALA A 352 0.71 13.24 -9.37
N ALA A 353 0.70 12.94 -8.07
CA ALA A 353 -0.12 11.89 -7.50
C ALA A 353 -0.53 12.25 -6.06
N ALA A 354 -1.81 12.59 -5.89
CA ALA A 354 -2.36 12.95 -4.59
C ALA A 354 -3.74 12.37 -4.38
N GLY A 355 -4.20 12.31 -3.15
CA GLY A 355 -5.54 11.81 -2.84
C GLY A 355 -6.17 12.51 -1.66
N PHE A 356 -7.48 12.45 -1.59
CA PHE A 356 -8.28 12.98 -0.50
C PHE A 356 -9.49 12.11 -0.26
N ARG A 357 -9.98 12.14 0.98
CA ARG A 357 -11.22 11.49 1.36
C ARG A 357 -12.38 12.44 1.08
N ASP A 358 -13.49 11.91 0.59
CA ASP A 358 -14.70 12.71 0.43
C ASP A 358 -15.06 13.39 1.77
N PRO A 359 -15.15 14.73 1.82
CA PRO A 359 -15.36 15.47 3.06
C PRO A 359 -16.76 15.30 3.67
N GLY A 360 -17.68 14.58 3.01
CA GLY A 360 -19.00 14.27 3.58
C GLY A 360 -20.02 15.41 3.51
N GLY A 361 -19.85 16.36 2.59
CA GLY A 361 -20.86 17.36 2.23
C GLY A 361 -21.94 16.81 1.31
N PRO A 362 -22.95 17.61 0.88
CA PRO A 362 -23.74 17.22 -0.29
C PRO A 362 -22.75 16.85 -1.38
N GLU A 363 -22.93 15.70 -2.04
CA GLU A 363 -22.04 15.22 -3.10
C GLU A 363 -21.49 16.42 -3.85
N PRO A 364 -20.16 16.60 -3.95
CA PRO A 364 -19.61 17.84 -4.48
C PRO A 364 -20.35 18.13 -5.77
N THR A 365 -21.10 19.23 -5.80
CA THR A 365 -22.11 19.45 -6.84
C THR A 365 -21.50 19.53 -8.23
N ASP A 366 -20.16 19.65 -8.27
CA ASP A 366 -19.28 19.64 -9.44
C ASP A 366 -18.81 18.22 -9.87
N LEU A 367 -18.96 17.18 -9.05
CA LEU A 367 -18.57 15.79 -9.34
C LEU A 367 -19.68 14.96 -9.99
N ASN A 368 -20.86 15.54 -10.22
CA ASN A 368 -21.93 14.88 -10.96
C ASN A 368 -21.77 15.14 -12.46
N PRO A 369 -21.72 14.11 -13.32
CA PRO A 369 -21.78 14.32 -14.76
C PRO A 369 -23.07 15.07 -15.12
N PRO A 370 -23.06 16.00 -16.09
CA PRO A 370 -24.27 16.68 -16.51
C PRO A 370 -25.32 15.63 -16.93
N LYS A 371 -26.55 15.76 -16.42
CA LYS A 371 -27.66 14.87 -16.80
C LYS A 371 -27.76 14.82 -18.33
N PRO A 372 -27.89 13.63 -18.95
CA PRO A 372 -28.05 13.54 -20.40
C PRO A 372 -29.24 14.40 -20.82
N LYS A 373 -29.02 15.28 -21.80
CA LYS A 373 -30.09 16.10 -22.37
C LYS A 373 -31.20 15.16 -22.84
N PRO A 374 -32.48 15.40 -22.49
CA PRO A 374 -33.57 14.60 -23.02
C PRO A 374 -33.49 14.63 -24.54
N GLN A 375 -33.45 13.44 -25.15
CA GLN A 375 -33.53 13.31 -26.60
C GLN A 375 -34.84 13.98 -27.04
N PRO A 376 -34.82 14.80 -28.11
CA PRO A 376 -36.05 15.36 -28.64
C PRO A 376 -36.96 14.20 -29.01
N GLN A 377 -38.14 14.17 -28.39
CA GLN A 377 -39.20 13.24 -28.78
C GLN A 377 -39.52 13.50 -30.26
N ALA A 378 -39.48 12.44 -31.05
CA ALA A 378 -39.81 12.45 -32.47
C ALA A 378 -41.29 12.76 -32.69
#